data_AF-A0A3S1JIF9-F1
#
_entry.id   AF-A0A3S1JIF9-F1
#
_cell.length_a   1.000
_cell.length_b   1.000
_cell.length_c   1.000
_cell.angle_alpha   90.00
_cell.angle_beta   90.00
_cell.angle_gamma   90.00
#
_symmetry.space_group_name_H-M   'P 1'
#
loop_
_entity.id
_entity.type
_entity.pdbx_description
1 polymer ?
#
loop_
_entity_poly.entity_id
_entity_poly.type
_entity_poly.pdbx_seq_one_letter_code
_entity_poly.pdbx_strand_id
1 'polypeptide(L)'
;MIHAITHKTGLLAVLLMLTGWCYAQTGKVSFDTKLLRNASCEMVCYAETGGGLTEISTFSYNTAIDNKTFAIYTTLVTVGGRDRWVDTSIVDAGSLKPVYRSSYNRKRNLVLRYGKEVTGYYLDNSNGEKTVVKDQVNATVLDDYAYPYLLGLLPLTSGYSTSLDVYSFKPENSSHVKQARVEEVKSNIYTSKLTGTHKVWQVSVLEESTGERYVYYLDKDTRRIWKVDIYNQGQHLVMLDKEIDFNPVKSSFDKVAVMKSLKNGSAVITGQVFARDNQNEGMLSGIAVLNINKKQFAREGTTIVLIPYTDYFKEWYKLNEASRKKGRSIPLSADVAACIATTTVYDDKGHFEFVNLMPGEYMLYTEFGYIHTSNRTEVVGYTDTYINGLFQGSRTNTVSTSYDSNAAASVKKIVSIDKEGEKVEVKLKKTL
;
A
#
# COMPACT_ATOMS: atom_id res chain seq x y z
N MET A 1 57.85 28.10 44.50
CA MET A 1 56.60 28.14 43.71
C MET A 1 55.50 27.56 44.60
N ILE A 2 54.91 28.33 45.53
CA ILE A 2 53.85 29.35 45.36
C ILE A 2 52.62 28.73 44.70
N HIS A 3 51.40 28.72 45.25
CA HIS A 3 50.82 29.04 46.55
C HIS A 3 49.40 28.43 46.51
N ALA A 4 48.79 28.29 47.69
CA ALA A 4 47.39 27.92 47.92
C ALA A 4 46.37 28.84 47.20
N ILE A 5 45.09 28.43 47.16
CA ILE A 5 43.94 29.23 47.64
C ILE A 5 42.69 28.33 47.76
N THR A 6 42.14 28.32 48.96
CA THR A 6 40.76 28.00 49.34
C THR A 6 39.86 29.24 49.25
N HIS A 7 38.61 29.12 48.75
CA HIS A 7 37.35 29.45 49.47
C HIS A 7 36.14 29.72 48.54
N LYS A 8 34.97 29.17 48.97
CA LYS A 8 33.58 29.73 48.96
C LYS A 8 32.96 30.05 47.58
N THR A 9 31.67 29.82 47.28
CA THR A 9 30.42 29.89 48.04
C THR A 9 29.30 29.25 47.20
N GLY A 10 28.16 28.93 47.82
CA GLY A 10 27.11 28.05 47.27
C GLY A 10 26.27 28.61 46.12
N LEU A 11 25.48 27.73 45.50
CA LEU A 11 24.05 27.96 45.30
C LEU A 11 23.34 26.69 44.80
N LEU A 12 22.13 26.52 45.33
CA LEU A 12 20.96 25.85 44.75
C LEU A 12 20.92 24.32 44.69
N ALA A 13 20.25 23.79 45.70
CA ALA A 13 19.43 22.59 45.61
C ALA A 13 18.45 22.67 44.44
N VAL A 14 18.46 21.67 43.56
CA VAL A 14 17.25 21.18 42.88
C VAL A 14 17.29 19.66 42.93
N LEU A 15 16.74 19.13 44.02
CA LEU A 15 16.29 17.76 44.12
C LEU A 15 15.04 17.63 43.23
N LEU A 16 15.24 17.36 41.93
CA LEU A 16 14.15 16.89 41.07
C LEU A 16 14.00 15.39 41.31
N MET A 17 13.18 15.04 42.31
CA MET A 17 12.49 13.75 42.31
C MET A 17 11.56 13.74 41.08
N LEU A 18 12.08 13.30 39.94
CA LEU A 18 11.26 12.64 38.94
C LEU A 18 11.21 11.17 39.32
N THR A 19 10.43 10.86 40.36
CA THR A 19 9.80 9.56 40.45
C THR A 19 8.83 9.50 39.27
N GLY A 20 9.35 9.07 38.11
CA GLY A 20 8.52 8.59 37.03
C GLY A 20 7.64 7.50 37.63
N TRP A 21 6.36 7.80 37.81
CA TRP A 21 5.34 6.83 38.12
C TRP A 21 5.28 5.83 36.96
N CYS A 22 6.13 4.80 37.05
CA CYS A 22 5.88 3.54 36.38
C CYS A 22 4.79 2.85 37.20
N TYR A 23 3.54 3.29 37.03
CA TYR A 23 2.42 2.44 37.41
C TYR A 23 2.43 1.25 36.46
N ALA A 24 3.14 0.18 36.82
CA ALA A 24 2.67 -1.13 36.44
C ALA A 24 1.25 -1.23 37.03
N GLN A 25 0.22 -1.14 36.20
CA GLN A 25 -1.13 -1.44 36.64
C GLN A 25 -1.15 -2.91 37.03
N THR A 26 -1.00 -3.18 38.32
CA THR A 26 -1.22 -4.49 38.95
C THR A 26 -2.71 -4.82 39.08
N GLY A 27 -3.58 -4.06 38.40
CA GLY A 27 -4.99 -4.35 38.27
C GLY A 27 -5.24 -5.47 37.27
N LYS A 28 -6.31 -6.24 37.51
CA LYS A 28 -6.83 -7.23 36.56
C LYS A 28 -6.94 -6.59 35.17
N VAL A 29 -6.30 -7.21 34.17
CA VAL A 29 -6.39 -6.77 32.77
C VAL A 29 -7.87 -6.73 32.37
N SER A 30 -8.31 -5.56 31.91
CA SER A 30 -9.69 -5.35 31.46
C SER A 30 -9.70 -5.23 29.95
N PHE A 31 -10.58 -5.97 29.31
CA PHE A 31 -10.85 -5.86 27.87
C PHE A 31 -12.22 -5.23 27.65
N ASP A 32 -12.32 -4.27 26.74
CA ASP A 32 -13.59 -3.72 26.29
C ASP A 32 -14.16 -4.59 25.15
N THR A 33 -14.95 -5.59 25.53
CA THR A 33 -15.58 -6.52 24.57
C THR A 33 -16.60 -5.84 23.65
N LYS A 34 -17.01 -4.59 23.92
CA LYS A 34 -17.85 -3.81 23.00
C LYS A 34 -17.12 -3.41 21.72
N LEU A 35 -15.78 -3.47 21.72
CA LEU A 35 -14.94 -3.19 20.55
C LEU A 35 -14.73 -4.43 19.65
N LEU A 36 -15.26 -5.59 20.05
CA LEU A 36 -15.31 -6.76 19.20
C LEU A 36 -16.11 -6.44 17.94
N ARG A 37 -15.55 -6.78 16.78
CA ARG A 37 -16.23 -6.65 15.48
C ARG A 37 -15.85 -7.78 14.53
N ASN A 38 -16.74 -8.01 13.57
CA ASN A 38 -16.40 -8.80 12.40
C ASN A 38 -15.40 -8.02 11.55
N ALA A 39 -14.36 -8.69 11.06
CA ALA A 39 -13.33 -8.09 10.24
C ALA A 39 -12.81 -9.11 9.23
N SER A 40 -12.39 -8.61 8.08
CA SER A 40 -11.64 -9.39 7.11
C SER A 40 -10.45 -8.55 6.67
N CYS A 41 -9.26 -9.13 6.71
CA CYS A 41 -8.03 -8.44 6.36
C CYS A 41 -7.10 -9.40 5.64
N GLU A 42 -6.31 -8.85 4.72
CA GLU A 42 -5.21 -9.53 4.08
C GLU A 42 -3.99 -8.64 4.20
N MET A 43 -2.89 -9.20 4.70
CA MET A 43 -1.63 -8.54 4.91
C MET A 43 -0.55 -9.20 4.04
N VAL A 44 0.32 -8.40 3.45
CA VAL A 44 1.53 -8.89 2.81
C VAL A 44 2.65 -8.87 3.84
N CYS A 45 3.35 -10.00 3.98
CA CYS A 45 4.53 -10.12 4.83
C CYS A 45 5.80 -9.97 3.98
N TYR A 46 6.64 -9.05 4.40
CA TYR A 46 7.94 -8.76 3.80
C TYR A 46 9.07 -9.14 4.75
N ALA A 47 10.16 -9.68 4.22
CA ALA A 47 11.45 -9.68 4.89
C ALA A 47 12.21 -8.39 4.56
N GLU A 48 12.72 -7.70 5.57
CA GLU A 48 13.58 -6.53 5.39
C GLU A 48 15.06 -6.96 5.35
N THR A 49 15.78 -6.58 4.30
CA THR A 49 17.22 -6.88 4.16
C THR A 49 17.88 -5.76 3.38
N GLY A 50 18.95 -5.18 3.94
CA GLY A 50 19.70 -4.09 3.28
C GLY A 50 18.86 -2.83 2.97
N GLY A 51 17.80 -2.57 3.74
CA GLY A 51 16.84 -1.48 3.52
C GLY A 51 15.81 -1.73 2.43
N GLY A 52 15.80 -2.92 1.82
CA GLY A 52 14.78 -3.36 0.87
C GLY A 52 13.77 -4.31 1.50
N LEU A 53 12.54 -4.31 0.99
CA LEU A 53 11.47 -5.24 1.37
C LEU A 53 11.29 -6.31 0.30
N THR A 54 11.37 -7.59 0.68
CA THR A 54 11.10 -8.74 -0.20
C THR A 54 9.86 -9.46 0.27
N GLU A 55 8.86 -9.64 -0.59
CA GLU A 55 7.64 -10.37 -0.22
C GLU A 55 7.94 -11.85 0.01
N ILE A 56 7.47 -12.39 1.14
CA ILE A 56 7.70 -13.79 1.52
C ILE A 56 6.41 -14.59 1.73
N SER A 57 5.32 -13.93 2.11
CA SER A 57 4.02 -14.58 2.27
C SER A 57 2.87 -13.59 2.27
N THR A 58 1.67 -14.09 1.99
CA THR A 58 0.41 -13.41 2.29
C THR A 58 -0.21 -14.02 3.55
N PHE A 59 -0.72 -13.18 4.44
CA PHE A 59 -1.42 -13.57 5.66
C PHE A 59 -2.82 -12.96 5.66
N SER A 60 -3.86 -13.78 5.71
CA SER A 60 -5.24 -13.30 5.82
C SER A 60 -5.84 -13.70 7.15
N TYR A 61 -6.69 -12.85 7.72
CA TYR A 61 -7.53 -13.24 8.83
C TYR A 61 -8.98 -12.79 8.64
N ASN A 62 -9.90 -13.57 9.20
CA ASN A 62 -11.30 -13.24 9.33
C ASN A 62 -11.73 -13.41 10.79
N THR A 63 -12.50 -12.46 11.29
CA THR A 63 -13.11 -12.56 12.61
C THR A 63 -14.63 -12.59 12.50
N ALA A 64 -15.26 -13.46 13.28
CA ALA A 64 -16.70 -13.63 13.32
C ALA A 64 -17.19 -13.65 14.77
N ILE A 65 -18.22 -12.87 15.06
CA ILE A 65 -18.84 -12.75 16.37
C ILE A 65 -20.29 -13.23 16.29
N ASP A 66 -20.66 -14.04 17.26
CA ASP A 66 -22.05 -14.32 17.58
C ASP A 66 -22.34 -13.99 19.06
N ASN A 67 -23.49 -14.41 19.56
CA ASN A 67 -23.90 -14.12 20.93
C ASN A 67 -23.10 -14.86 22.02
N LYS A 68 -22.23 -15.81 21.67
CA LYS A 68 -21.46 -16.64 22.61
C LYS A 68 -19.97 -16.59 22.34
N THR A 69 -19.56 -16.50 21.09
CA THR A 69 -18.19 -16.73 20.67
C THR A 69 -17.65 -15.65 19.77
N PHE A 70 -16.34 -15.45 19.86
CA PHE A 70 -15.54 -14.71 18.91
C PHE A 70 -14.55 -15.69 18.27
N ALA A 71 -14.74 -15.93 16.98
CA ALA A 71 -13.90 -16.82 16.18
C ALA A 71 -12.92 -16.01 15.35
N ILE A 72 -11.69 -16.49 15.27
CA ILE A 72 -10.57 -15.93 14.51
C ILE A 72 -10.07 -17.05 13.60
N TYR A 73 -10.15 -16.81 12.30
CA TYR A 73 -9.65 -17.71 11.26
C TYR A 73 -8.48 -17.02 10.59
N THR A 74 -7.32 -17.69 10.52
CA THR A 74 -6.16 -17.14 9.81
C THR A 74 -5.63 -18.12 8.78
N THR A 75 -5.00 -17.56 7.75
CA THR A 75 -4.36 -18.33 6.69
C THR A 75 -3.07 -17.65 6.29
N LEU A 76 -1.97 -18.39 6.27
CA LEU A 76 -0.69 -17.95 5.73
C LEU A 76 -0.35 -18.76 4.48
N VAL A 77 0.03 -18.07 3.41
CA VAL A 77 0.43 -18.66 2.12
C VAL A 77 1.80 -18.10 1.74
N THR A 78 2.79 -18.98 1.55
CA THR A 78 4.14 -18.57 1.14
C THR A 78 4.20 -18.22 -0.34
N VAL A 79 5.01 -17.21 -0.69
CA VAL A 79 5.21 -16.83 -2.10
C VAL A 79 5.85 -17.99 -2.87
N GLY A 80 5.29 -18.31 -4.04
CA GLY A 80 5.81 -19.37 -4.92
C GLY A 80 5.66 -20.81 -4.40
N GLY A 81 5.11 -20.99 -3.19
CA GLY A 81 4.90 -22.29 -2.56
C GLY A 81 3.46 -22.77 -2.62
N ARG A 82 3.26 -24.06 -2.32
CA ARG A 82 1.93 -24.62 -1.99
C ARG A 82 1.71 -24.71 -0.48
N ASP A 83 2.68 -24.25 0.32
CA ASP A 83 2.62 -24.36 1.78
C ASP A 83 1.58 -23.35 2.30
N ARG A 84 0.51 -23.91 2.89
CA ARG A 84 -0.60 -23.17 3.48
C ARG A 84 -0.73 -23.56 4.94
N TRP A 85 -0.79 -22.55 5.80
CA TRP A 85 -1.04 -22.74 7.23
C TRP A 85 -2.43 -22.18 7.51
N VAL A 86 -3.29 -22.98 8.12
CA VAL A 86 -4.67 -22.61 8.44
C VAL A 86 -4.86 -22.76 9.93
N ASP A 87 -5.29 -21.69 10.57
CA ASP A 87 -5.47 -21.63 12.00
C ASP A 87 -6.88 -21.18 12.33
N THR A 88 -7.49 -21.84 13.31
CA THR A 88 -8.75 -21.42 13.94
C THR A 88 -8.51 -21.23 15.42
N SER A 89 -8.98 -20.12 15.96
CA SER A 89 -9.08 -19.87 17.40
C SER A 89 -10.48 -19.37 17.72
N ILE A 90 -11.08 -19.89 18.78
CA ILE A 90 -12.41 -19.51 19.25
C ILE A 90 -12.30 -19.18 20.73
N VAL A 91 -12.79 -18.01 21.10
CA VAL A 91 -12.89 -17.56 22.49
C VAL A 91 -14.35 -17.27 22.83
N ASP A 92 -14.68 -17.32 24.11
CA ASP A 92 -15.97 -16.83 24.63
C ASP A 92 -16.04 -15.30 24.46
N ALA A 93 -17.11 -14.78 23.85
CA ALA A 93 -17.19 -13.36 23.48
C ALA A 93 -17.26 -12.41 24.70
N GLY A 94 -17.79 -12.90 25.84
CA GLY A 94 -17.95 -12.08 27.04
C GLY A 94 -16.71 -12.07 27.93
N SER A 95 -16.05 -13.21 28.08
CA SER A 95 -14.91 -13.40 28.98
C SER A 95 -13.55 -13.47 28.27
N LEU A 96 -13.55 -13.64 26.94
CA LEU A 96 -12.37 -13.85 26.10
C LEU A 96 -11.54 -15.10 26.45
N LYS A 97 -12.10 -15.98 27.29
CA LYS A 97 -11.46 -17.25 27.60
C LYS A 97 -11.42 -18.13 26.35
N PRO A 98 -10.29 -18.78 26.06
CA PRO A 98 -10.22 -19.69 24.93
C PRO A 98 -11.19 -20.86 25.11
N VAL A 99 -11.75 -21.32 24.00
CA VAL A 99 -12.71 -22.43 23.90
C VAL A 99 -12.13 -23.52 23.02
N TYR A 100 -11.55 -23.13 21.87
CA TYR A 100 -11.04 -24.08 20.88
C TYR A 100 -9.89 -23.47 20.08
N ARG A 101 -8.91 -24.30 19.72
CA ARG A 101 -7.81 -23.94 18.82
C ARG A 101 -7.53 -25.11 17.88
N SER A 102 -7.27 -24.82 16.60
CA SER A 102 -6.68 -25.80 15.69
C SER A 102 -5.75 -25.21 14.64
N SER A 103 -4.60 -25.84 14.45
CA SER A 103 -3.55 -25.43 13.52
C SER A 103 -3.29 -26.56 12.55
N TYR A 104 -3.40 -26.29 11.25
CA TYR A 104 -3.12 -27.26 10.19
C TYR A 104 -2.11 -26.68 9.23
N ASN A 105 -0.97 -27.34 9.11
CA ASN A 105 0.01 -27.05 8.09
C ASN A 105 0.76 -28.33 7.71
N ARG A 106 1.67 -28.21 6.75
CA ARG A 106 2.44 -29.36 6.25
C ARG A 106 3.29 -30.05 7.32
N LYS A 107 3.70 -29.33 8.38
CA LYS A 107 4.57 -29.85 9.46
C LYS A 107 3.78 -30.41 10.63
N ARG A 108 2.58 -29.90 10.93
CA ARG A 108 1.80 -30.33 12.10
C ARG A 108 0.29 -30.22 11.92
N ASN A 109 -0.43 -31.04 12.69
CA ASN A 109 -1.82 -30.81 13.03
C ASN A 109 -1.95 -30.64 14.55
N LEU A 110 -2.61 -29.58 15.01
CA LEU A 110 -2.89 -29.31 16.41
C LEU A 110 -4.39 -29.12 16.58
N VAL A 111 -4.97 -29.73 17.61
CA VAL A 111 -6.33 -29.45 18.06
C VAL A 111 -6.32 -29.37 19.57
N LEU A 112 -6.84 -28.28 20.13
CA LEU A 112 -6.98 -28.06 21.56
C LEU A 112 -8.41 -27.66 21.89
N ARG A 113 -8.89 -28.16 23.03
CA ARG A 113 -10.16 -27.81 23.65
C ARG A 113 -9.87 -27.31 25.05
N TYR A 114 -10.34 -26.11 25.35
CA TYR A 114 -10.09 -25.46 26.63
C TYR A 114 -11.27 -25.71 27.57
N GLY A 115 -10.95 -26.02 28.82
CA GLY A 115 -11.92 -26.30 29.87
C GLY A 115 -11.24 -26.20 31.23
N LYS A 116 -11.62 -27.07 32.19
CA LYS A 116 -10.85 -27.24 33.44
C LYS A 116 -9.41 -27.72 33.16
N GLU A 117 -9.27 -28.52 32.10
CA GLU A 117 -8.01 -28.96 31.53
C GLU A 117 -8.00 -28.54 30.06
N VAL A 118 -6.82 -28.27 29.52
CA VAL A 118 -6.63 -28.18 28.07
C VAL A 118 -6.40 -29.59 27.54
N THR A 119 -7.26 -30.03 26.63
CA THR A 119 -7.21 -31.39 26.07
C THR A 119 -7.10 -31.36 24.55
N GLY A 120 -6.52 -32.39 23.95
CA GLY A 120 -6.41 -32.45 22.51
C GLY A 120 -5.27 -33.31 22.02
N TYR A 121 -4.72 -32.93 20.85
CA TYR A 121 -3.55 -33.59 20.30
C TYR A 121 -2.68 -32.66 19.48
N TYR A 122 -1.40 -32.99 19.44
CA TYR A 122 -0.43 -32.50 18.48
C TYR A 122 0.04 -33.70 17.64
N LEU A 123 0.04 -33.57 16.32
CA LEU A 123 0.54 -34.55 15.38
C LEU A 123 1.68 -33.90 14.61
N ASP A 124 2.89 -34.43 14.73
CA ASP A 124 4.00 -34.09 13.86
C ASP A 124 3.83 -34.84 12.54
N ASN A 125 3.59 -34.12 11.45
CA ASN A 125 3.38 -34.70 10.13
C ASN A 125 4.69 -35.17 9.48
N SER A 126 5.85 -34.79 10.04
CA SER A 126 7.15 -35.20 9.51
C SER A 126 7.54 -36.63 9.89
N ASN A 127 7.12 -37.09 11.07
CA ASN A 127 7.41 -38.44 11.58
C ASN A 127 6.14 -39.25 11.93
N GLY A 128 4.95 -38.63 11.91
CA GLY A 128 3.67 -39.25 12.25
C GLY A 128 3.40 -39.37 13.75
N GLU A 129 4.25 -38.79 14.60
CA GLU A 129 4.14 -38.87 16.06
C GLU A 129 2.97 -38.04 16.58
N LYS A 130 2.10 -38.68 17.38
CA LYS A 130 0.95 -38.04 17.99
C LYS A 130 1.11 -37.92 19.49
N THR A 131 1.21 -36.69 19.98
CA THR A 131 1.19 -36.35 21.40
C THR A 131 -0.23 -36.03 21.84
N VAL A 132 -0.70 -36.69 22.91
CA VAL A 132 -1.98 -36.35 23.56
C VAL A 132 -1.75 -35.16 24.49
N VAL A 133 -2.58 -34.13 24.37
CA VAL A 133 -2.53 -32.94 25.24
C VAL A 133 -3.48 -33.13 26.40
N LYS A 134 -2.98 -32.93 27.62
CA LYS A 134 -3.78 -32.94 28.85
C LYS A 134 -3.10 -32.08 29.92
N ASP A 135 -3.33 -30.77 29.86
CA ASP A 135 -2.70 -29.82 30.77
C ASP A 135 -3.69 -29.27 31.78
N GLN A 136 -3.26 -29.15 33.04
CA GLN A 136 -3.96 -28.38 34.05
C GLN A 136 -3.64 -26.90 33.85
N VAL A 137 -4.65 -26.08 33.54
CA VAL A 137 -4.47 -24.62 33.39
C VAL A 137 -5.40 -23.92 34.36
N ASN A 138 -4.84 -23.55 35.52
CA ASN A 138 -5.57 -22.87 36.60
C ASN A 138 -5.63 -21.34 36.45
N ALA A 139 -4.97 -20.78 35.42
CA ALA A 139 -4.85 -19.35 35.19
C ALA A 139 -5.88 -18.82 34.17
N THR A 140 -6.22 -17.53 34.28
CA THR A 140 -6.98 -16.81 33.25
C THR A 140 -6.03 -16.53 32.08
N VAL A 141 -5.89 -17.51 31.19
CA VAL A 141 -5.00 -17.43 30.01
C VAL A 141 -5.75 -17.00 28.77
N LEU A 142 -5.03 -16.41 27.83
CA LEU A 142 -5.46 -16.23 26.44
C LEU A 142 -4.85 -17.31 25.55
N ASP A 143 -5.43 -17.51 24.37
CA ASP A 143 -4.80 -18.32 23.31
C ASP A 143 -3.72 -17.51 22.57
N ASP A 144 -2.60 -18.16 22.26
CA ASP A 144 -1.44 -17.52 21.61
C ASP A 144 -1.73 -17.00 20.20
N TYR A 145 -2.68 -17.61 19.49
CA TYR A 145 -3.14 -17.12 18.20
C TYR A 145 -4.27 -16.10 18.30
N ALA A 146 -5.04 -16.08 19.39
CA ALA A 146 -6.12 -15.14 19.58
C ALA A 146 -5.64 -13.78 20.10
N TYR A 147 -4.70 -13.76 21.04
CA TYR A 147 -4.34 -12.53 21.76
C TYR A 147 -3.93 -11.35 20.87
N PRO A 148 -3.26 -11.50 19.70
CA PRO A 148 -2.92 -10.37 18.84
C PRO A 148 -4.15 -9.59 18.38
N TYR A 149 -5.28 -10.28 18.19
CA TYR A 149 -6.57 -9.69 17.78
C TYR A 149 -7.35 -9.09 18.95
N LEU A 150 -6.97 -9.44 20.19
CA LEU A 150 -7.56 -8.91 21.41
C LEU A 150 -6.81 -7.66 21.93
N LEU A 151 -5.61 -7.37 21.41
CA LEU A 151 -4.83 -6.18 21.79
C LEU A 151 -5.62 -4.87 21.59
N GLY A 152 -6.43 -4.80 20.53
CA GLY A 152 -7.27 -3.63 20.24
C GLY A 152 -8.42 -3.41 21.24
N LEU A 153 -8.71 -4.39 22.10
CA LEU A 153 -9.74 -4.31 23.14
C LEU A 153 -9.17 -3.82 24.48
N LEU A 154 -7.84 -3.71 24.61
CA LEU A 154 -7.21 -3.13 25.79
C LEU A 154 -7.55 -1.62 25.88
N PRO A 155 -7.51 -1.02 27.09
CA PRO A 155 -7.72 0.42 27.28
C PRO A 155 -6.49 1.22 26.84
N LEU A 156 -6.16 1.12 25.55
CA LEU A 156 -4.94 1.68 24.95
C LEU A 156 -4.91 3.20 25.13
N THR A 157 -3.85 3.66 25.78
CA THR A 157 -3.50 5.07 26.00
C THR A 157 -1.97 5.20 26.00
N SER A 158 -1.44 6.39 25.76
CA SER A 158 0.02 6.57 25.79
C SER A 158 0.58 6.21 27.17
N GLY A 159 1.62 5.38 27.21
CA GLY A 159 2.23 4.86 28.44
C GLY A 159 1.55 3.61 29.02
N TYR A 160 0.47 3.11 28.41
CA TYR A 160 -0.16 1.86 28.83
C TYR A 160 0.82 0.68 28.70
N SER A 161 0.85 -0.17 29.73
CA SER A 161 1.62 -1.41 29.76
C SER A 161 0.85 -2.47 30.54
N THR A 162 1.02 -3.74 30.17
CA THR A 162 0.40 -4.87 30.86
C THR A 162 1.11 -6.17 30.52
N SER A 163 0.84 -7.23 31.27
CA SER A 163 1.32 -8.60 30.96
C SER A 163 0.13 -9.52 30.80
N LEU A 164 0.17 -10.32 29.74
CA LEU A 164 -0.88 -11.28 29.39
C LEU A 164 -0.32 -12.69 29.55
N ASP A 165 -1.01 -13.51 30.34
CA ASP A 165 -0.73 -14.94 30.37
C ASP A 165 -1.34 -15.58 29.12
N VAL A 166 -0.50 -16.25 28.34
CA VAL A 166 -0.82 -16.82 27.04
C VAL A 166 -0.47 -18.30 27.04
N TYR A 167 -1.43 -19.13 26.65
CA TYR A 167 -1.24 -20.56 26.50
C TYR A 167 -0.81 -20.89 25.06
N SER A 168 0.33 -21.55 24.93
CA SER A 168 0.92 -22.03 23.67
C SER A 168 1.48 -23.44 23.87
N PHE A 169 0.81 -24.43 23.29
CA PHE A 169 1.24 -25.83 23.39
C PHE A 169 2.44 -26.10 22.49
N LYS A 170 3.52 -26.66 23.06
CA LYS A 170 4.66 -27.22 22.34
C LYS A 170 5.16 -28.46 23.08
N PRO A 171 5.21 -29.65 22.46
CA PRO A 171 5.55 -30.90 23.13
C PRO A 171 6.84 -30.85 23.98
N GLU A 172 7.82 -30.07 23.56
CA GLU A 172 9.14 -29.94 24.17
C GLU A 172 9.17 -29.04 25.43
N ASN A 173 8.10 -28.32 25.74
CA ASN A 173 8.10 -27.36 26.85
C ASN A 173 7.65 -27.99 28.17
N SER A 174 8.27 -27.58 29.27
CA SER A 174 7.86 -27.95 30.64
C SER A 174 6.64 -27.15 31.14
N SER A 175 6.38 -25.98 30.55
CA SER A 175 5.18 -25.17 30.77
C SER A 175 4.67 -24.62 29.44
N HIS A 176 3.36 -24.66 29.25
CA HIS A 176 2.68 -24.13 28.07
C HIS A 176 2.08 -22.73 28.30
N VAL A 177 2.15 -22.21 29.54
CA VAL A 177 1.75 -20.83 29.83
C VAL A 177 2.99 -19.94 29.83
N LYS A 178 2.90 -18.83 29.09
CA LYS A 178 3.97 -17.89 28.80
C LYS A 178 3.44 -16.47 28.94
N GLN A 179 4.34 -15.49 29.09
CA GLN A 179 3.96 -14.09 29.14
C GLN A 179 4.17 -13.38 27.80
N ALA A 180 3.13 -12.69 27.35
CA ALA A 180 3.21 -11.65 26.33
C ALA A 180 3.08 -10.29 27.04
N ARG A 181 4.15 -9.50 27.02
CA ARG A 181 4.22 -8.22 27.72
C ARG A 181 3.97 -7.09 26.75
N VAL A 182 2.91 -6.32 26.96
CA VAL A 182 2.73 -5.01 26.31
C VAL A 182 3.68 -4.05 27.03
N GLU A 183 4.81 -3.77 26.40
CA GLU A 183 5.88 -2.95 26.99
C GLU A 183 5.55 -1.46 26.93
N GLU A 184 5.01 -1.00 25.80
CA GLU A 184 4.73 0.40 25.54
C GLU A 184 3.54 0.55 24.59
N VAL A 185 2.66 1.50 24.89
CA VAL A 185 1.69 2.04 23.94
C VAL A 185 1.98 3.51 23.73
N LYS A 186 2.04 3.97 22.47
CA LYS A 186 2.17 5.38 22.13
C LYS A 186 1.30 5.78 20.95
N SER A 187 1.06 7.10 20.85
CA SER A 187 0.40 7.67 19.68
C SER A 187 1.37 7.74 18.50
N ASN A 188 0.91 7.31 17.33
CA ASN A 188 1.67 7.45 16.09
C ASN A 188 0.72 7.74 14.91
N ILE A 189 1.29 7.91 13.73
CA ILE A 189 0.60 8.07 12.46
C ILE A 189 1.04 6.95 11.53
N TYR A 190 0.08 6.28 10.91
CA TYR A 190 0.32 5.38 9.77
C TYR A 190 -0.17 6.06 8.49
N THR A 191 0.60 5.95 7.39
CA THR A 191 0.17 6.49 6.09
C THR A 191 0.03 5.37 5.08
N SER A 192 -1.22 5.02 4.79
CA SER A 192 -1.60 4.14 3.69
C SER A 192 -1.39 4.83 2.34
N LYS A 193 -0.95 4.05 1.34
CA LYS A 193 -0.89 4.50 -0.06
C LYS A 193 -2.28 4.69 -0.70
N LEU A 194 -3.31 4.06 -0.14
CA LEU A 194 -4.67 4.04 -0.66
C LEU A 194 -5.56 5.05 0.09
N THR A 195 -5.74 4.86 1.40
CA THR A 195 -6.66 5.64 2.23
C THR A 195 -5.98 6.83 2.92
N GLY A 196 -4.66 6.86 2.99
CA GLY A 196 -3.90 8.00 3.51
C GLY A 196 -3.56 7.91 4.99
N THR A 197 -3.62 9.05 5.66
CA THR A 197 -3.11 9.22 7.02
C THR A 197 -4.13 8.76 8.06
N HIS A 198 -3.71 7.84 8.93
CA HIS A 198 -4.49 7.28 10.02
C HIS A 198 -3.79 7.54 11.35
N LYS A 199 -4.55 7.94 12.36
CA LYS A 199 -4.05 8.04 13.73
C LYS A 199 -4.07 6.64 14.32
N VAL A 200 -2.93 6.21 14.86
CA VAL A 200 -2.79 4.85 15.39
C VAL A 200 -2.22 4.84 16.81
N TRP A 201 -2.53 3.76 17.52
CA TRP A 201 -1.74 3.28 18.64
C TRP A 201 -0.61 2.41 18.08
N GLN A 202 0.62 2.75 18.41
CA GLN A 202 1.75 1.86 18.26
C GLN A 202 1.89 1.06 19.56
N VAL A 203 1.70 -0.25 19.49
CA VAL A 203 1.70 -1.18 20.63
C VAL A 203 2.87 -2.13 20.51
N SER A 204 3.85 -1.98 21.40
CA SER A 204 5.04 -2.83 21.48
C SER A 204 4.77 -4.02 22.40
N VAL A 205 4.98 -5.23 21.89
CA VAL A 205 4.76 -6.49 22.62
C VAL A 205 6.02 -7.33 22.59
N LEU A 206 6.44 -7.84 23.75
CA LEU A 206 7.52 -8.82 23.90
C LEU A 206 6.92 -10.17 24.28
N GLU A 207 7.21 -11.22 23.50
CA GLU A 207 6.94 -12.60 23.91
C GLU A 207 8.15 -13.17 24.66
N GLU A 208 8.04 -13.31 25.98
CA GLU A 208 9.23 -13.62 26.82
C GLU A 208 9.86 -14.97 26.52
N SER A 209 9.05 -15.95 26.09
CA SER A 209 9.53 -17.32 25.84
C SER A 209 10.36 -17.46 24.56
N THR A 210 10.13 -16.60 23.57
CA THR A 210 10.80 -16.63 22.26
C THR A 210 11.79 -15.48 22.11
N GLY A 211 11.62 -14.40 22.90
CA GLY A 211 12.34 -13.15 22.74
C GLY A 211 11.87 -12.35 21.52
N GLU A 212 10.79 -12.78 20.86
CA GLU A 212 10.22 -12.11 19.70
C GLU A 212 9.56 -10.80 20.14
N ARG A 213 9.78 -9.74 19.36
CA ARG A 213 9.15 -8.44 19.58
C ARG A 213 8.23 -8.10 18.42
N TYR A 214 7.06 -7.61 18.76
CA TYR A 214 6.03 -7.20 17.81
C TYR A 214 5.68 -5.74 18.03
N VAL A 215 5.47 -4.99 16.96
CA VAL A 215 4.98 -3.61 17.01
C VAL A 215 3.74 -3.49 16.15
N TYR A 216 2.57 -3.40 16.78
CA TYR A 216 1.29 -3.29 16.11
C TYR A 216 0.90 -1.83 15.91
N TYR A 217 0.44 -1.48 14.71
CA TYR A 217 -0.11 -0.17 14.38
C TYR A 217 -1.62 -0.29 14.29
N LEU A 218 -2.30 -0.05 15.42
CA LEU A 218 -3.75 -0.21 15.57
C LEU A 218 -4.44 1.13 15.37
N ASP A 219 -5.39 1.22 14.46
CA ASP A 219 -6.20 2.41 14.26
C ASP A 219 -6.88 2.87 15.56
N LYS A 220 -6.85 4.17 15.86
CA LYS A 220 -7.42 4.67 17.12
C LYS A 220 -8.94 4.55 17.19
N ASP A 221 -9.61 4.65 16.04
CA ASP A 221 -11.07 4.69 15.97
C ASP A 221 -11.62 3.30 15.67
N THR A 222 -11.07 2.65 14.64
CA THR A 222 -11.57 1.38 14.11
C THR A 222 -10.86 0.16 14.68
N ARG A 223 -9.74 0.34 15.41
CA ARG A 223 -8.86 -0.73 15.92
C ARG A 223 -8.30 -1.67 14.84
N ARG A 224 -8.37 -1.27 13.57
CA ARG A 224 -7.82 -2.00 12.42
C ARG A 224 -6.30 -2.13 12.56
N ILE A 225 -5.73 -3.27 12.19
CA ILE A 225 -4.29 -3.48 12.19
C ILE A 225 -3.76 -3.02 10.83
N TRP A 226 -3.05 -1.88 10.80
CA TRP A 226 -2.48 -1.34 9.56
C TRP A 226 -1.12 -1.95 9.21
N LYS A 227 -0.31 -2.21 10.23
CA LYS A 227 1.06 -2.70 10.12
C LYS A 227 1.42 -3.52 11.35
N VAL A 228 2.26 -4.54 11.17
CA VAL A 228 2.98 -5.22 12.25
C VAL A 228 4.46 -5.29 11.89
N ASP A 229 5.34 -4.74 12.72
CA ASP A 229 6.77 -5.07 12.67
C ASP A 229 7.04 -6.27 13.58
N ILE A 230 7.82 -7.23 13.10
CA ILE A 230 8.18 -8.46 13.81
C ILE A 230 9.70 -8.56 13.84
N TYR A 231 10.28 -8.62 15.04
CA TYR A 231 11.71 -8.78 15.26
C TYR A 231 11.97 -10.14 15.88
N ASN A 232 12.72 -10.98 15.16
CA ASN A 232 13.03 -12.35 15.59
C ASN A 232 14.49 -12.68 15.27
N GLN A 233 15.32 -12.90 16.29
CA GLN A 233 16.71 -13.38 16.14
C GLN A 233 17.53 -12.63 15.07
N GLY A 234 17.43 -11.30 15.02
CA GLY A 234 18.14 -10.45 14.05
C GLY A 234 17.45 -10.31 12.69
N GLN A 235 16.34 -11.01 12.44
CA GLN A 235 15.45 -10.78 11.31
C GLN A 235 14.41 -9.71 11.66
N HIS A 236 14.02 -8.95 10.66
CA HIS A 236 12.93 -7.99 10.73
C HIS A 236 11.95 -8.29 9.60
N LEU A 237 10.73 -8.66 9.98
CA LEU A 237 9.62 -8.87 9.07
C LEU A 237 8.60 -7.74 9.23
N VAL A 238 7.96 -7.38 8.14
CA VAL A 238 6.95 -6.32 8.11
C VAL A 238 5.68 -6.85 7.46
N MET A 239 4.57 -6.83 8.20
CA MET A 239 3.24 -7.12 7.66
C MET A 239 2.51 -5.81 7.37
N LEU A 240 1.98 -5.66 6.16
CA LEU A 240 1.24 -4.48 5.72
C LEU A 240 -0.16 -4.87 5.24
N ASP A 241 -1.19 -4.20 5.74
CA ASP A 241 -2.57 -4.39 5.28
C ASP A 241 -2.71 -4.01 3.79
N LYS A 242 -3.35 -4.88 3.01
CA LYS A 242 -3.65 -4.69 1.58
C LYS A 242 -4.87 -3.83 1.34
N GLU A 243 -5.68 -3.59 2.37
CA GLU A 243 -6.91 -2.82 2.29
C GLU A 243 -7.88 -3.41 1.26
N ILE A 244 -8.11 -4.73 1.34
CA ILE A 244 -8.97 -5.47 0.40
C ILE A 244 -10.43 -4.97 0.36
N ASP A 245 -10.84 -4.22 1.38
CA ASP A 245 -12.14 -3.56 1.51
C ASP A 245 -12.16 -2.14 0.93
N PHE A 246 -11.02 -1.59 0.50
CA PHE A 246 -10.94 -0.29 -0.14
C PHE A 246 -11.49 -0.34 -1.56
N ASN A 247 -12.75 0.06 -1.72
CA ASN A 247 -13.35 0.33 -3.03
C ASN A 247 -13.99 1.73 -3.06
N PRO A 248 -13.27 2.74 -3.60
CA PRO A 248 -13.78 4.09 -3.70
C PRO A 248 -14.76 4.28 -4.88
N VAL A 249 -14.78 3.37 -5.86
CA VAL A 249 -15.65 3.44 -7.04
C VAL A 249 -17.03 2.90 -6.67
N LYS A 250 -18.09 3.71 -6.86
CA LYS A 250 -19.47 3.33 -6.50
C LYS A 250 -20.28 2.80 -7.67
N SER A 251 -19.91 3.17 -8.89
CA SER A 251 -20.50 2.62 -10.10
C SER A 251 -20.33 1.10 -10.16
N SER A 252 -21.35 0.39 -10.62
CA SER A 252 -21.27 -1.05 -10.83
C SER A 252 -20.38 -1.39 -12.02
N PHE A 253 -19.80 -2.58 -12.00
CA PHE A 253 -18.98 -3.10 -13.09
C PHE A 253 -19.53 -4.45 -13.56
N ASP A 254 -19.89 -4.52 -14.85
CA ASP A 254 -20.29 -5.77 -15.51
C ASP A 254 -19.17 -6.23 -16.46
N LYS A 255 -18.37 -7.18 -15.98
CA LYS A 255 -17.25 -7.74 -16.76
C LYS A 255 -17.72 -8.36 -18.08
N VAL A 256 -18.86 -9.04 -18.08
CA VAL A 256 -19.34 -9.78 -19.26
C VAL A 256 -19.78 -8.78 -20.33
N ALA A 257 -20.54 -7.76 -19.95
CA ALA A 257 -20.97 -6.70 -20.87
C ALA A 257 -19.78 -5.94 -21.47
N VAL A 258 -18.78 -5.59 -20.64
CA VAL A 258 -17.59 -4.85 -21.09
C VAL A 258 -16.71 -5.72 -22.00
N MET A 259 -16.50 -6.99 -21.68
CA MET A 259 -15.73 -7.89 -22.54
C MET A 259 -16.41 -8.11 -23.89
N LYS A 260 -17.75 -8.15 -23.91
CA LYS A 260 -18.52 -8.24 -25.14
C LYS A 260 -18.31 -7.01 -26.02
N SER A 261 -18.29 -5.80 -25.44
CA SER A 261 -18.08 -4.57 -26.22
C SER A 261 -16.72 -4.51 -26.91
N LEU A 262 -15.71 -5.20 -26.35
CA LEU A 262 -14.34 -5.22 -26.87
C LEU A 262 -14.06 -6.30 -27.92
N LYS A 263 -14.91 -7.32 -28.03
CA LYS A 263 -14.59 -8.54 -28.79
C LYS A 263 -15.67 -8.99 -29.78
N ASN A 264 -16.90 -8.52 -29.62
CA ASN A 264 -18.05 -9.08 -30.32
C ASN A 264 -18.73 -8.07 -31.26
N GLY A 265 -18.12 -6.91 -31.49
CA GLY A 265 -18.58 -5.99 -32.53
C GLY A 265 -17.82 -6.19 -33.83
N SER A 266 -17.99 -5.23 -34.73
CA SER A 266 -17.43 -5.18 -36.08
C SER A 266 -16.89 -3.80 -36.43
N ALA A 267 -16.97 -2.83 -35.51
CA ALA A 267 -16.37 -1.52 -35.68
C ALA A 267 -14.84 -1.59 -35.51
N VAL A 268 -14.17 -0.62 -36.11
CA VAL A 268 -12.72 -0.49 -36.13
C VAL A 268 -12.32 0.93 -35.74
N ILE A 269 -11.37 1.06 -34.82
CA ILE A 269 -10.67 2.32 -34.58
C ILE A 269 -9.30 2.19 -35.22
N THR A 270 -9.00 3.03 -36.21
CA THR A 270 -7.64 3.19 -36.75
C THR A 270 -7.08 4.52 -36.30
N GLY A 271 -5.77 4.64 -36.19
CA GLY A 271 -5.20 5.94 -35.86
C GLY A 271 -3.73 6.09 -36.11
N GLN A 272 -3.24 7.29 -35.81
CA GLN A 272 -1.85 7.69 -35.96
C GLN A 272 -1.36 8.39 -34.69
N VAL A 273 -0.18 8.01 -34.19
CA VAL A 273 0.46 8.60 -33.00
C VAL A 273 1.69 9.40 -33.40
N PHE A 274 1.72 10.68 -33.00
CA PHE A 274 2.87 11.55 -33.27
C PHE A 274 2.94 12.75 -32.33
N ALA A 275 4.13 13.28 -32.14
CA ALA A 275 4.34 14.60 -31.55
C ALA A 275 4.65 15.62 -32.64
N ARG A 276 4.31 16.88 -32.36
CA ARG A 276 4.90 18.04 -33.02
C ARG A 276 5.44 18.95 -31.95
N ASP A 277 6.74 19.14 -32.01
CA ASP A 277 7.41 20.13 -31.21
C ASP A 277 7.13 21.53 -31.76
N ASN A 278 6.96 22.54 -30.91
CA ASN A 278 6.77 23.93 -31.34
C ASN A 278 8.00 24.73 -30.91
N GLN A 279 8.74 25.25 -31.89
CA GLN A 279 9.96 26.05 -31.67
C GLN A 279 9.68 27.51 -31.27
N ASN A 280 8.42 27.86 -30.97
CA ASN A 280 8.01 29.24 -30.73
C ASN A 280 8.27 29.64 -29.27
N GLU A 281 9.42 30.22 -28.99
CA GLU A 281 9.65 31.00 -27.77
C GLU A 281 9.46 32.51 -28.03
N GLY A 282 8.92 33.25 -27.06
CA GLY A 282 8.74 34.71 -27.11
C GLY A 282 7.29 35.19 -27.32
N MET A 283 7.13 36.38 -27.96
CA MET A 283 5.86 37.14 -28.07
C MET A 283 4.73 36.42 -28.85
N LEU A 284 5.01 35.25 -29.44
CA LEU A 284 4.06 34.38 -30.13
C LEU A 284 3.80 33.07 -29.38
N SER A 285 4.31 32.93 -28.14
CA SER A 285 3.96 31.83 -27.25
C SER A 285 2.44 31.83 -27.02
N GLY A 286 1.76 30.78 -27.51
CA GLY A 286 0.31 30.64 -27.43
C GLY A 286 -0.46 30.83 -28.75
N ILE A 287 0.19 31.31 -29.84
CA ILE A 287 -0.45 31.36 -31.16
C ILE A 287 -0.11 30.07 -31.93
N ALA A 288 -0.90 29.03 -31.68
CA ALA A 288 -0.79 27.69 -32.30
C ALA A 288 -1.19 27.65 -33.79
N VAL A 289 -1.12 28.76 -34.53
CA VAL A 289 -1.86 28.91 -35.80
C VAL A 289 -1.14 28.25 -36.99
N LEU A 290 0.16 27.95 -36.90
CA LEU A 290 0.90 27.29 -37.99
C LEU A 290 1.96 26.33 -37.42
N ASN A 291 1.54 25.27 -36.74
CA ASN A 291 2.47 24.20 -36.34
C ASN A 291 2.90 23.38 -37.58
N ILE A 292 3.89 23.93 -38.30
CA ILE A 292 4.52 23.42 -39.53
C ILE A 292 5.66 22.43 -39.25
N ASN A 293 5.94 22.12 -37.98
CA ASN A 293 7.05 21.25 -37.63
C ASN A 293 6.79 19.79 -38.01
N LYS A 294 7.88 19.10 -38.38
CA LYS A 294 7.86 17.70 -38.84
C LYS A 294 7.23 16.83 -37.76
N LYS A 295 6.30 15.95 -38.19
CA LYS A 295 5.73 14.94 -37.29
C LYS A 295 6.86 14.01 -36.81
N GLN A 296 6.89 13.80 -35.51
CA GLN A 296 7.73 12.78 -34.89
C GLN A 296 6.81 11.63 -34.48
N PHE A 297 6.79 10.56 -35.28
CA PHE A 297 5.91 9.43 -35.05
C PHE A 297 6.37 8.58 -33.87
N ALA A 298 5.42 7.99 -33.16
CA ALA A 298 5.74 6.92 -32.23
C ALA A 298 6.37 5.75 -32.99
N ARG A 299 7.35 5.08 -32.37
CA ARG A 299 8.06 3.96 -33.00
C ARG A 299 7.19 2.72 -33.05
N GLU A 300 7.45 1.83 -34.01
CA GLU A 300 6.89 0.48 -34.03
C GLU A 300 7.05 -0.21 -32.67
N GLY A 301 6.02 -0.92 -32.23
CA GLY A 301 5.96 -1.55 -30.91
C GLY A 301 5.50 -0.62 -29.77
N THR A 302 5.32 0.69 -30.02
CA THR A 302 4.71 1.59 -29.02
C THR A 302 3.31 1.10 -28.67
N THR A 303 3.05 0.85 -27.37
CA THR A 303 1.75 0.37 -26.89
C THR A 303 0.69 1.46 -26.95
N ILE A 304 -0.46 1.11 -27.52
CA ILE A 304 -1.70 1.89 -27.43
C ILE A 304 -2.67 1.12 -26.55
N VAL A 305 -3.22 1.81 -25.56
CA VAL A 305 -4.18 1.27 -24.60
C VAL A 305 -5.58 1.76 -24.98
N LEU A 306 -6.55 0.85 -25.00
CA LEU A 306 -7.97 1.15 -25.17
C LEU A 306 -8.72 0.71 -23.92
N ILE A 307 -9.39 1.68 -23.29
CA ILE A 307 -10.18 1.49 -22.08
C ILE A 307 -11.65 1.75 -22.43
N PRO A 308 -12.57 0.79 -22.22
CA PRO A 308 -14.01 1.04 -22.30
C PRO A 308 -14.39 2.22 -21.41
N TYR A 309 -15.08 3.23 -21.95
CA TYR A 309 -15.37 4.46 -21.22
C TYR A 309 -16.75 4.42 -20.55
N THR A 310 -17.02 3.33 -19.83
CA THR A 310 -18.26 3.15 -19.05
C THR A 310 -18.27 4.04 -17.80
N ASP A 311 -19.42 4.16 -17.13
CA ASP A 311 -19.54 4.96 -15.91
C ASP A 311 -18.54 4.55 -14.82
N TYR A 312 -18.26 3.24 -14.70
CA TYR A 312 -17.21 2.72 -13.83
C TYR A 312 -15.84 3.34 -14.15
N PHE A 313 -15.41 3.28 -15.41
CA PHE A 313 -14.10 3.79 -15.81
C PHE A 313 -14.02 5.32 -15.74
N LYS A 314 -15.12 6.03 -16.05
CA LYS A 314 -15.25 7.48 -15.87
C LYS A 314 -15.02 7.88 -14.41
N GLU A 315 -15.70 7.21 -13.48
CA GLU A 315 -15.56 7.46 -12.04
C GLU A 315 -14.16 7.10 -11.55
N TRP A 316 -13.67 5.90 -11.87
CA TRP A 316 -12.32 5.45 -11.49
C TRP A 316 -11.24 6.42 -11.98
N TYR A 317 -11.34 6.88 -13.23
CA TYR A 317 -10.41 7.83 -13.82
C TYR A 317 -10.41 9.16 -13.06
N LYS A 318 -11.60 9.73 -12.80
CA LYS A 318 -11.76 10.98 -12.03
C LYS A 318 -11.17 10.87 -10.63
N LEU A 319 -11.43 9.76 -9.94
CA LEU A 319 -10.89 9.48 -8.62
C LEU A 319 -9.36 9.33 -8.64
N ASN A 320 -8.81 8.66 -9.65
CA ASN A 320 -7.36 8.51 -9.81
C ASN A 320 -6.66 9.83 -10.12
N GLU A 321 -7.21 10.68 -10.98
CA GLU A 321 -6.62 12.00 -11.24
C GLU A 321 -6.58 12.87 -9.98
N ALA A 322 -7.64 12.83 -9.16
CA ALA A 322 -7.66 13.51 -7.86
C ALA A 322 -6.65 12.90 -6.87
N SER A 323 -6.48 11.57 -6.89
CA SER A 323 -5.57 10.84 -6.00
C SER A 323 -4.10 11.04 -6.37
N ARG A 324 -3.78 11.14 -7.66
CA ARG A 324 -2.41 11.38 -8.17
C ARG A 324 -1.82 12.70 -7.68
N LYS A 325 -2.64 13.75 -7.54
CA LYS A 325 -2.24 15.03 -6.93
C LYS A 325 -1.75 14.88 -5.48
N LYS A 326 -2.11 13.78 -4.82
CA LYS A 326 -1.72 13.42 -3.45
C LYS A 326 -0.65 12.32 -3.41
N GLY A 327 -0.04 11.97 -4.55
CA GLY A 327 0.95 10.89 -4.66
C GLY A 327 0.36 9.48 -4.51
N ARG A 328 -0.94 9.30 -4.76
CA ARG A 328 -1.66 8.03 -4.59
C ARG A 328 -2.22 7.52 -5.93
N SER A 329 -2.43 6.20 -6.01
CA SER A 329 -3.14 5.57 -7.12
C SER A 329 -4.13 4.55 -6.60
N ILE A 330 -5.33 4.57 -7.16
CA ILE A 330 -6.38 3.58 -6.90
C ILE A 330 -6.17 2.45 -7.91
N PRO A 331 -5.76 1.25 -7.48
CA PRO A 331 -5.55 0.13 -8.39
C PRO A 331 -6.88 -0.31 -9.01
N LEU A 332 -6.80 -0.93 -10.18
CA LEU A 332 -7.92 -1.68 -10.74
C LEU A 332 -7.94 -3.08 -10.14
N SER A 333 -9.13 -3.64 -9.95
CA SER A 333 -9.25 -5.08 -9.68
C SER A 333 -8.78 -5.87 -10.91
N ALA A 334 -8.37 -7.12 -10.71
CA ALA A 334 -7.93 -7.99 -11.80
C ALA A 334 -9.00 -8.15 -12.89
N ASP A 335 -10.27 -8.23 -12.50
CA ASP A 335 -11.40 -8.34 -13.42
C ASP A 335 -11.58 -7.10 -14.30
N VAL A 336 -11.36 -5.91 -13.75
CA VAL A 336 -11.46 -4.66 -14.52
C VAL A 336 -10.23 -4.47 -15.40
N ALA A 337 -9.04 -4.77 -14.87
CA ALA A 337 -7.79 -4.69 -15.63
C ALA A 337 -7.80 -5.61 -16.87
N ALA A 338 -8.44 -6.78 -16.78
CA ALA A 338 -8.62 -7.70 -17.92
C ALA A 338 -9.48 -7.12 -19.06
N CYS A 339 -10.26 -6.08 -18.79
CA CYS A 339 -11.07 -5.36 -19.79
C CYS A 339 -10.33 -4.17 -20.41
N ILE A 340 -9.02 -4.05 -20.21
CA ILE A 340 -8.20 -3.07 -20.93
C ILE A 340 -7.58 -3.77 -22.13
N ALA A 341 -7.90 -3.28 -23.33
CA ALA A 341 -7.31 -3.78 -24.56
C ALA A 341 -6.01 -3.04 -24.86
N THR A 342 -5.07 -3.73 -25.51
CA THR A 342 -3.84 -3.10 -26.00
C THR A 342 -3.58 -3.53 -27.44
N THR A 343 -2.95 -2.64 -28.18
CA THR A 343 -2.38 -2.90 -29.51
C THR A 343 -1.04 -2.20 -29.58
N THR A 344 -0.32 -2.35 -30.68
CA THR A 344 0.95 -1.66 -30.91
C THR A 344 0.92 -0.87 -32.20
N VAL A 345 1.73 0.18 -32.25
CA VAL A 345 2.09 0.80 -33.52
C VAL A 345 2.75 -0.25 -34.41
N TYR A 346 2.25 -0.42 -35.64
CA TYR A 346 2.69 -1.47 -36.57
C TYR A 346 3.59 -0.96 -37.70
N ASP A 347 3.86 0.35 -37.77
CA ASP A 347 4.74 0.91 -38.79
C ASP A 347 5.53 2.14 -38.30
N ASP A 348 6.42 2.64 -39.16
CA ASP A 348 7.26 3.82 -38.93
C ASP A 348 6.50 5.16 -39.02
N LYS A 349 5.20 5.10 -39.34
CA LYS A 349 4.30 6.25 -39.46
C LYS A 349 3.33 6.35 -38.28
N GLY A 350 3.55 5.56 -37.23
CA GLY A 350 2.79 5.65 -35.99
C GLY A 350 1.37 5.08 -36.11
N HIS A 351 1.07 4.24 -37.10
CA HIS A 351 -0.28 3.71 -37.28
C HIS A 351 -0.60 2.56 -36.32
N PHE A 352 -1.84 2.50 -35.88
CA PHE A 352 -2.37 1.44 -35.01
C PHE A 352 -3.84 1.14 -35.34
N GLU A 353 -4.33 0.00 -34.87
CA GLU A 353 -5.75 -0.33 -34.98
C GLU A 353 -6.28 -1.19 -33.82
N PHE A 354 -7.57 -1.01 -33.54
CA PHE A 354 -8.39 -1.89 -32.73
C PHE A 354 -9.59 -2.34 -33.57
N VAL A 355 -9.90 -3.64 -33.50
CA VAL A 355 -10.97 -4.28 -34.27
C VAL A 355 -11.99 -4.95 -33.35
N ASN A 356 -13.13 -5.35 -33.90
CA ASN A 356 -14.21 -6.08 -33.22
C ASN A 356 -14.87 -5.31 -32.06
N LEU A 357 -14.91 -3.98 -32.19
CA LEU A 357 -15.51 -3.12 -31.18
C LEU A 357 -17.01 -2.95 -31.44
N MET A 358 -17.81 -2.95 -30.37
CA MET A 358 -19.21 -2.54 -30.43
C MET A 358 -19.36 -1.02 -30.34
N PRO A 359 -20.52 -0.45 -30.72
CA PRO A 359 -20.89 0.92 -30.41
C PRO A 359 -20.71 1.26 -28.93
N GLY A 360 -20.18 2.44 -28.66
CA GLY A 360 -19.86 2.91 -27.32
C GLY A 360 -18.73 3.94 -27.30
N GLU A 361 -18.42 4.42 -26.09
CA GLU A 361 -17.30 5.33 -25.86
C GLU A 361 -16.07 4.55 -25.40
N TYR A 362 -14.90 4.93 -25.91
CA TYR A 362 -13.61 4.33 -25.60
C TYR A 362 -12.58 5.43 -25.34
N MET A 363 -11.76 5.26 -24.32
CA MET A 363 -10.61 6.11 -24.06
C MET A 363 -9.34 5.44 -24.57
N LEU A 364 -8.67 6.12 -25.50
CA LEU A 364 -7.34 5.76 -25.96
C LEU A 364 -6.28 6.47 -25.13
N TYR A 365 -5.21 5.75 -24.83
CA TYR A 365 -4.04 6.28 -24.13
C TYR A 365 -2.75 5.69 -24.68
N THR A 366 -1.71 6.52 -24.74
CA THR A 366 -0.36 6.08 -25.11
C THR A 366 0.68 7.03 -24.54
N GLU A 367 1.87 6.49 -24.30
CA GLU A 367 3.07 7.26 -23.97
C GLU A 367 4.20 6.91 -24.93
N PHE A 368 4.89 7.94 -25.44
CA PHE A 368 6.00 7.74 -26.37
C PHE A 368 7.04 8.86 -26.27
N GLY A 369 8.28 8.54 -26.61
CA GLY A 369 9.38 9.50 -26.66
C GLY A 369 9.38 10.33 -27.95
N TYR A 370 9.81 11.58 -27.85
CA TYR A 370 10.07 12.46 -29.00
C TYR A 370 11.23 13.42 -28.67
N ILE A 371 11.76 14.10 -29.67
CA ILE A 371 12.82 15.10 -29.51
C ILE A 371 12.17 16.47 -29.33
N HIS A 372 12.52 17.16 -28.26
CA HIS A 372 12.16 18.54 -28.00
C HIS A 372 13.37 19.45 -28.23
N THR A 373 13.21 20.43 -29.12
CA THR A 373 14.19 21.46 -29.44
C THR A 373 13.87 22.71 -28.61
N SER A 374 14.79 23.09 -27.73
CA SER A 374 14.71 24.34 -26.97
C SER A 374 15.66 25.39 -27.55
N ASN A 375 15.27 26.67 -27.51
CA ASN A 375 16.09 27.76 -28.00
C ASN A 375 16.60 28.61 -26.83
N ARG A 376 17.90 28.86 -26.77
CA ARG A 376 18.49 29.77 -25.78
C ARG A 376 19.09 30.97 -26.47
N THR A 377 18.58 32.16 -26.17
CA THR A 377 19.13 33.42 -26.65
C THR A 377 19.98 34.05 -25.56
N GLU A 378 21.24 34.31 -25.86
CA GLU A 378 22.20 34.96 -24.96
C GLU A 378 22.65 36.30 -25.53
N VAL A 379 22.82 37.29 -24.66
CA VAL A 379 23.41 38.58 -25.03
C VAL A 379 24.92 38.41 -25.10
N VAL A 380 25.50 38.62 -26.28
CA VAL A 380 26.95 38.49 -26.51
C VAL A 380 27.66 39.83 -26.67
N GLY A 381 26.91 40.94 -26.65
CA GLY A 381 27.48 42.28 -26.69
C GLY A 381 26.45 43.37 -26.88
N TYR A 382 26.94 44.60 -27.04
CA TYR A 382 26.12 45.78 -27.30
C TYR A 382 26.75 46.59 -28.43
N THR A 383 25.91 47.18 -29.26
CA THR A 383 26.33 48.16 -30.27
C THR A 383 25.78 49.52 -29.88
N ASP A 384 26.70 50.42 -29.53
CA ASP A 384 26.38 51.79 -29.17
C ASP A 384 26.34 52.66 -30.42
N THR A 385 25.30 53.47 -30.55
CA THR A 385 25.13 54.38 -31.68
C THR A 385 25.42 55.81 -31.23
N TYR A 386 26.26 56.52 -31.98
CA TYR A 386 26.60 57.92 -31.75
C TYR A 386 26.26 58.75 -32.99
N ILE A 387 25.62 59.90 -32.79
CA ILE A 387 25.37 60.90 -33.85
C ILE A 387 26.07 62.18 -33.42
N ASN A 388 26.95 62.71 -34.28
CA ASN A 388 27.77 63.90 -34.00
C ASN A 388 28.55 63.82 -32.66
N GLY A 389 29.02 62.63 -32.29
CA GLY A 389 29.76 62.39 -31.04
C GLY A 389 28.89 62.24 -29.79
N LEU A 390 27.57 62.41 -29.89
CA LEU A 390 26.62 62.24 -28.78
C LEU A 390 25.99 60.85 -28.81
N PHE A 391 26.05 60.15 -27.69
CA PHE A 391 25.44 58.82 -27.51
C PHE A 391 23.93 58.88 -27.71
N GLN A 392 23.40 57.99 -28.56
CA GLN A 392 21.98 57.90 -28.91
C GLN A 392 21.30 56.64 -28.37
N GLY A 393 22.07 55.66 -27.90
CA GLY A 393 21.54 54.44 -27.32
C GLY A 393 22.36 53.20 -27.68
N SER A 394 22.10 52.12 -26.95
CA SER A 394 22.72 50.81 -27.16
C SER A 394 21.68 49.83 -27.69
N ARG A 395 22.07 49.03 -28.68
CA ARG A 395 21.31 47.85 -29.11
C ARG A 395 22.01 46.59 -28.62
N THR A 396 21.24 45.67 -28.06
CA THR A 396 21.73 44.35 -27.65
C THR A 396 22.04 43.47 -28.86
N ASN A 397 23.25 42.90 -28.88
CA ASN A 397 23.63 41.84 -29.81
C ASN A 397 23.39 40.50 -29.14
N THR A 398 22.63 39.62 -29.80
CA THR A 398 22.26 38.32 -29.26
C THR A 398 22.70 37.20 -30.17
N VAL A 399 23.01 36.05 -29.59
CA VAL A 399 23.20 34.77 -30.29
C VAL A 399 22.17 33.79 -29.76
N SER A 400 21.45 33.14 -30.66
CA SER A 400 20.49 32.07 -30.32
C SER A 400 21.11 30.72 -30.66
N THR A 401 21.07 29.79 -29.71
CA THR A 401 21.51 28.40 -29.91
C THR A 401 20.35 27.45 -29.63
N SER A 402 20.16 26.46 -30.50
CA SER A 402 19.15 25.42 -30.35
C SER A 402 19.77 24.16 -29.76
N TYR A 403 19.08 23.51 -28.83
CA TYR A 403 19.50 22.24 -28.21
C TYR A 403 18.36 21.23 -28.27
N ASP A 404 18.68 20.02 -28.72
CA ASP A 404 17.74 18.89 -28.75
C ASP A 404 17.84 18.08 -27.46
N SER A 405 16.69 17.69 -26.93
CA SER A 405 16.57 16.86 -25.74
C SER A 405 15.50 15.79 -25.91
N ASN A 406 15.68 14.64 -25.26
CA ASN A 406 14.64 13.60 -25.24
C ASN A 406 13.51 14.05 -24.30
N ALA A 407 12.29 14.03 -24.82
CA ALA A 407 11.06 14.30 -24.09
C ALA A 407 10.09 13.11 -24.21
N ALA A 408 9.07 13.09 -23.36
CA ALA A 408 8.01 12.09 -23.39
C ALA A 408 6.65 12.77 -23.53
N ALA A 409 5.78 12.17 -24.34
CA ALA A 409 4.42 12.62 -24.54
C ALA A 409 3.44 11.58 -24.00
N SER A 410 2.55 11.99 -23.09
CA SER A 410 1.38 11.21 -22.70
C SER A 410 0.14 11.81 -23.38
N VAL A 411 -0.55 11.01 -24.21
CA VAL A 411 -1.72 11.46 -24.95
C VAL A 411 -2.94 10.63 -24.56
N LYS A 412 -4.07 11.30 -24.35
CA LYS A 412 -5.36 10.69 -24.03
C LYS A 412 -6.42 11.24 -24.98
N LYS A 413 -7.32 10.38 -25.47
CA LYS A 413 -8.45 10.80 -26.30
C LYS A 413 -9.65 9.89 -26.09
N ILE A 414 -10.82 10.49 -25.86
CA ILE A 414 -12.10 9.76 -25.88
C ILE A 414 -12.60 9.73 -27.32
N VAL A 415 -13.12 8.59 -27.73
CA VAL A 415 -13.60 8.28 -29.07
C VAL A 415 -14.95 7.58 -28.93
N SER A 416 -15.92 7.97 -29.75
CA SER A 416 -17.23 7.33 -29.80
C SER A 416 -17.35 6.51 -31.09
N ILE A 417 -17.96 5.34 -30.97
CA ILE A 417 -18.44 4.52 -32.08
C ILE A 417 -19.95 4.56 -31.98
N ASP A 418 -20.62 5.16 -32.96
CA ASP A 418 -22.05 5.41 -32.92
C ASP A 418 -22.85 4.22 -33.45
N LYS A 419 -22.26 3.41 -34.35
CA LYS A 419 -22.94 2.26 -34.96
C LYS A 419 -22.01 1.09 -35.29
N GLU A 420 -22.63 -0.08 -35.42
CA GLU A 420 -21.97 -1.33 -35.77
C GLU A 420 -21.26 -1.22 -37.13
N GLY A 421 -20.05 -1.78 -37.26
CA GLY A 421 -19.26 -1.75 -38.48
C GLY A 421 -18.61 -0.39 -38.82
N GLU A 422 -18.74 0.62 -37.96
CA GLU A 422 -18.14 1.94 -38.18
C GLU A 422 -16.60 1.88 -38.16
N LYS A 423 -15.96 2.70 -39.01
CA LYS A 423 -14.52 2.90 -39.02
C LYS A 423 -14.20 4.31 -38.54
N VAL A 424 -13.58 4.43 -37.37
CA VAL A 424 -13.24 5.71 -36.77
C VAL A 424 -11.73 5.96 -36.88
N GLU A 425 -11.34 7.03 -37.57
CA GLU A 425 -9.94 7.44 -37.69
C GLU A 425 -9.57 8.47 -36.62
N VAL A 426 -8.48 8.24 -35.88
CA VAL A 426 -8.06 9.11 -34.78
C VAL A 426 -6.60 9.50 -34.84
N LYS A 427 -6.31 10.73 -34.38
CA LYS A 427 -4.93 11.22 -34.21
C LYS A 427 -4.65 11.39 -32.73
N LEU A 428 -3.72 10.61 -32.19
CA LEU A 428 -3.18 10.76 -30.85
C LEU A 428 -1.94 11.67 -30.96
N LYS A 429 -2.19 12.99 -30.88
CA LYS A 429 -1.13 13.99 -31.07
C LYS A 429 -0.79 14.73 -29.78
N LYS A 430 0.51 14.93 -29.55
CA LYS A 430 1.03 15.94 -28.62
C LYS A 430 1.45 17.17 -29.43
N THR A 431 0.95 18.33 -29.03
CA THR A 431 1.40 19.63 -29.54
C THR A 431 1.81 20.43 -28.32
N LEU A 432 3.06 20.90 -28.33
CA LEU A 432 3.55 21.85 -27.33
C LEU A 432 3.26 23.28 -27.75
#